data_AF-A0A2W5LAW4-F1
#
_entry.id   AF-A0A2W5LAW4-F1
#
_cell.length_a   1.000
_cell.length_b   1.000
_cell.length_c   1.000
_cell.angle_alpha   90.00
_cell.angle_beta   90.00
_cell.angle_gamma   90.00
#
_symmetry.space_group_name_H-M   'P 1'
#
loop_
_entity.id
_entity.type
_entity.pdbx_description
1 polymer ?
#
loop_
_entity_poly.entity_id
_entity_poly.type
_entity_poly.pdbx_seq_one_letter_code
_entity_poly.pdbx_strand_id
1 'polypeptide(L)'
;MTALRRAARSLDRALHRSRLVRDQRANVMIEMAFCMPLLALIGIGGIEMANLTLTHSRISQVGLTVADNASRIAVGSNLSLPRVRELDINEVFTGAEEQGRGLNIRSRSRIILSSLERNKDNGQWIHWQRCFGDLPVESTFGDAGDGETGTAFPGMGPASQEVTAPFGSAVMFVEIVYQYQPLAFGNWLGPRTIRSTAAYNIREARDLTQIYSSPGVTPSTC
;
A
#
# COMPACT_ATOMS: atom_id res chain seq x y z
N MET A 1 -44.47 69.86 -24.71
CA MET A 1 -44.11 68.68 -23.86
C MET A 1 -43.61 67.45 -24.63
N THR A 2 -43.83 67.34 -25.94
CA THR A 2 -43.51 66.14 -26.76
C THR A 2 -42.05 66.04 -27.20
N ALA A 3 -41.35 67.16 -27.42
CA ALA A 3 -39.94 67.18 -27.84
C ALA A 3 -38.96 66.77 -26.73
N LEU A 4 -39.18 67.25 -25.49
CA LEU A 4 -38.40 66.88 -24.30
C LEU A 4 -38.47 65.37 -23.99
N ARG A 5 -39.64 64.74 -24.20
CA ARG A 5 -39.81 63.28 -24.04
C ARG A 5 -39.09 62.45 -25.10
N ARG A 6 -38.85 62.99 -26.31
CA ARG A 6 -38.09 62.30 -27.37
C ARG A 6 -36.58 62.38 -27.13
N ALA A 7 -36.07 63.54 -26.70
CA ALA A 7 -34.66 63.73 -26.36
C ALA A 7 -34.22 62.89 -25.14
N ALA A 8 -35.06 62.78 -24.11
CA ALA A 8 -34.80 61.91 -22.96
C ALA A 8 -34.69 60.43 -23.37
N ARG A 9 -35.56 59.96 -24.28
CA ARG A 9 -35.53 58.57 -24.79
C ARG A 9 -34.33 58.27 -25.67
N SER A 10 -33.81 59.25 -26.43
CA SER A 10 -32.58 59.04 -27.22
C SER A 10 -31.33 58.98 -26.36
N LEU A 11 -31.28 59.76 -25.27
CA LEU A 11 -30.21 59.73 -24.27
C LEU A 11 -30.19 58.40 -23.51
N ASP A 12 -31.35 57.90 -23.06
CA ASP A 12 -31.46 56.59 -22.39
C ASP A 12 -31.00 55.44 -23.29
N ARG A 13 -31.37 55.47 -24.58
CA ARG A 13 -30.93 54.45 -25.55
C ARG A 13 -29.43 54.51 -25.82
N ALA A 14 -28.85 55.70 -25.88
CA ALA A 14 -27.40 55.86 -26.05
C ALA A 14 -26.62 55.38 -24.82
N LEU A 15 -27.14 55.65 -23.61
CA LEU A 15 -26.56 55.17 -22.35
C LEU A 15 -26.71 53.65 -22.17
N HIS A 16 -27.82 53.05 -22.60
CA HIS A 16 -27.97 51.59 -22.61
C HIS A 16 -27.04 50.91 -23.62
N ARG A 17 -26.86 51.48 -24.83
CA ARG A 17 -25.90 50.95 -25.80
C ARG A 17 -24.46 51.03 -25.31
N SER A 18 -24.04 52.12 -24.68
CA SER A 18 -22.70 52.23 -24.13
C SER A 18 -22.45 51.30 -22.93
N ARG A 19 -23.49 50.98 -22.14
CA ARG A 19 -23.44 49.96 -21.08
C ARG A 19 -23.28 48.54 -21.64
N LEU A 20 -24.00 48.19 -22.71
CA LEU A 20 -23.85 46.90 -23.39
C LEU A 20 -22.47 46.72 -24.04
N VAL A 21 -21.93 47.78 -24.66
CA VAL A 21 -20.59 47.74 -25.27
C VAL A 21 -19.47 47.67 -24.23
N ARG A 22 -19.72 48.11 -22.99
CA ARG A 22 -18.78 48.00 -21.86
C ARG A 22 -18.98 46.74 -21.00
N ASP A 23 -19.92 45.88 -21.34
CA ASP A 23 -20.20 44.68 -20.54
C ASP A 23 -19.19 43.56 -20.84
N GLN A 24 -18.19 43.42 -19.96
CA GLN A 24 -17.15 42.39 -20.07
C GLN A 24 -17.54 41.07 -19.39
N ARG A 25 -18.72 40.98 -18.75
CA ARG A 25 -19.12 39.79 -17.99
C ARG A 25 -19.25 38.56 -18.88
N ALA A 26 -19.73 38.73 -20.11
CA ALA A 26 -19.82 37.63 -21.08
C ALA A 26 -18.44 37.08 -21.48
N ASN A 27 -17.43 37.95 -21.59
CA ASN A 27 -16.07 37.53 -21.92
C ASN A 27 -15.44 36.74 -20.76
N VAL A 28 -15.61 37.23 -19.52
CA VAL A 28 -15.16 36.52 -18.30
C VAL A 28 -15.84 35.16 -18.17
N MET A 29 -17.13 35.05 -18.49
CA MET A 29 -17.84 33.76 -18.47
C MET A 29 -17.26 32.76 -19.48
N ILE A 30 -16.90 33.21 -20.69
CA ILE A 30 -16.32 32.35 -21.73
C ILE A 30 -14.88 31.95 -21.36
N GLU A 31 -14.04 32.89 -20.93
CA GLU A 31 -12.68 32.60 -20.48
C GLU A 31 -12.68 31.61 -19.30
N MET A 32 -13.56 31.81 -18.32
CA MET A 32 -13.72 30.88 -17.20
C MET A 32 -14.24 29.51 -17.68
N ALA A 33 -15.17 29.46 -18.63
CA ALA A 33 -15.67 28.20 -19.19
C ALA A 33 -14.57 27.37 -19.87
N PHE A 34 -13.58 28.01 -20.50
CA PHE A 34 -12.43 27.32 -21.09
C PHE A 34 -11.35 26.95 -20.05
N CYS A 35 -11.13 27.78 -19.03
CA CYS A 35 -10.13 27.51 -18.00
C CYS A 35 -10.58 26.48 -16.96
N MET A 36 -11.87 26.43 -16.61
CA MET A 36 -12.40 25.54 -15.55
C MET A 36 -12.12 24.06 -15.81
N PRO A 37 -12.32 23.48 -17.01
CA PRO A 37 -12.01 22.08 -17.26
C PRO A 37 -10.53 21.75 -17.05
N LEU A 38 -9.63 22.65 -17.48
CA LEU A 38 -8.19 22.47 -17.29
C LEU A 38 -7.82 22.54 -15.81
N LEU A 39 -8.35 23.51 -15.07
CA LEU A 39 -8.13 23.64 -13.63
C LEU A 39 -8.70 22.44 -12.84
N ALA A 40 -9.86 21.93 -13.24
CA ALA A 40 -10.47 20.76 -12.64
C ALA A 40 -9.62 19.49 -12.88
N LEU A 41 -9.10 19.30 -14.09
CA LEU A 41 -8.21 18.18 -14.41
C LEU A 41 -6.94 18.22 -13.56
N ILE A 42 -6.29 19.38 -13.45
CA ILE A 42 -5.09 19.55 -12.63
C ILE A 42 -5.40 19.34 -11.15
N GLY A 43 -6.50 19.92 -10.65
CA GLY A 43 -6.89 19.82 -9.25
C GLY A 43 -7.21 18.38 -8.83
N ILE A 44 -8.06 17.69 -9.59
CA ILE A 44 -8.44 16.30 -9.30
C ILE A 44 -7.26 15.36 -9.53
N GLY A 45 -6.48 15.55 -10.60
CA GLY A 45 -5.27 14.78 -10.86
C GLY A 45 -4.25 14.93 -9.72
N GLY A 46 -4.09 16.13 -9.17
CA GLY A 46 -3.25 16.37 -8.00
C GLY A 46 -3.73 15.63 -6.75
N ILE A 47 -5.04 15.63 -6.48
CA ILE A 47 -5.64 14.88 -5.36
C ILE A 47 -5.43 13.38 -5.53
N GLU A 48 -5.63 12.86 -6.74
CA GLU A 48 -5.44 11.44 -7.06
C GLU A 48 -3.97 11.01 -6.85
N MET A 49 -3.02 11.81 -7.34
CA MET A 49 -1.59 11.56 -7.14
C MET A 49 -1.18 11.62 -5.67
N ALA A 50 -1.74 12.56 -4.91
CA ALA A 50 -1.53 12.64 -3.46
C ALA A 50 -2.08 11.39 -2.76
N ASN A 51 -3.28 10.94 -3.12
CA ASN A 51 -3.87 9.72 -2.55
C ASN A 51 -3.06 8.47 -2.90
N LEU A 52 -2.58 8.36 -4.13
CA LEU A 52 -1.72 7.24 -4.56
C LEU A 52 -0.43 7.19 -3.73
N THR A 53 0.23 8.34 -3.58
CA THR A 53 1.47 8.45 -2.80
C THR A 53 1.23 8.13 -1.32
N LEU A 54 0.18 8.68 -0.72
CA LEU A 54 -0.20 8.40 0.67
C LEU A 54 -0.51 6.91 0.89
N THR A 55 -1.20 6.28 -0.06
CA THR A 55 -1.51 4.86 0.01
C THR A 55 -0.22 4.04 -0.06
N HIS A 56 0.72 4.39 -0.94
CA HIS A 56 2.02 3.72 -1.01
C HIS A 56 2.77 3.81 0.32
N SER A 57 2.83 4.99 0.94
CA SER A 57 3.50 5.16 2.24
C SER A 57 2.83 4.34 3.34
N ARG A 58 1.50 4.32 3.40
CA ARG A 58 0.75 3.53 4.40
C ARG A 58 0.97 2.03 4.22
N ILE A 59 0.95 1.52 2.98
CA ILE A 59 1.23 0.11 2.70
C ILE A 59 2.66 -0.26 3.10
N SER A 60 3.65 0.59 2.81
CA SER A 60 5.02 0.37 3.27
C SER A 60 5.14 0.38 4.80
N GLN A 61 4.41 1.26 5.50
CA GLN A 61 4.38 1.28 6.97
C GLN A 61 3.73 0.02 7.56
N VAL A 62 2.67 -0.50 6.95
CA VAL A 62 2.09 -1.79 7.34
C VAL A 62 3.11 -2.92 7.16
N GLY A 63 3.80 -2.97 6.02
CA GLY A 63 4.84 -3.97 5.77
C GLY A 63 5.97 -3.95 6.79
N LEU A 64 6.47 -2.75 7.11
CA LEU A 64 7.48 -2.55 8.15
C LEU A 64 6.99 -3.01 9.52
N THR A 65 5.74 -2.70 9.86
CA THR A 65 5.13 -3.07 11.16
C THR A 65 4.93 -4.58 11.27
N VAL A 66 4.46 -5.24 10.21
CA VAL A 66 4.32 -6.70 10.14
C VAL A 66 5.68 -7.36 10.33
N ALA A 67 6.70 -6.90 9.60
CA ALA A 67 8.04 -7.45 9.69
C ALA A 67 8.67 -7.24 11.08
N ASP A 68 8.52 -6.04 11.69
CA ASP A 68 9.01 -5.76 13.04
C ASP A 68 8.28 -6.59 14.10
N ASN A 69 6.94 -6.68 14.04
CA ASN A 69 6.16 -7.48 14.98
C ASN A 69 6.51 -8.97 14.85
N ALA A 70 6.63 -9.49 13.63
CA ALA A 70 7.07 -10.87 13.37
C ALA A 70 8.51 -11.13 13.87
N SER A 71 9.39 -10.11 13.85
CA SER A 71 10.76 -10.27 14.37
C SER A 71 10.82 -10.42 15.90
N ARG A 72 9.72 -10.06 16.58
CA ARG A 72 9.58 -10.06 18.05
C ARG A 72 8.70 -11.21 18.58
N ILE A 73 7.97 -11.93 17.73
CA ILE A 73 7.15 -13.05 18.20
C ILE A 73 8.06 -14.16 18.75
N ALA A 74 7.94 -14.39 20.04
CA ALA A 74 8.72 -15.36 20.78
C ALA A 74 7.96 -15.63 22.10
N VAL A 75 7.47 -16.86 22.28
CA VAL A 75 6.76 -17.25 23.50
C VAL A 75 7.48 -18.43 24.14
N GLY A 76 7.84 -18.30 25.42
CA GLY A 76 8.57 -19.35 26.13
C GLY A 76 9.00 -18.93 27.52
N SER A 77 9.79 -19.78 28.15
CA SER A 77 10.41 -19.53 29.46
C SER A 77 11.92 -19.49 29.30
N ASN A 78 12.63 -18.91 30.29
CA ASN A 78 14.10 -18.80 30.29
C ASN A 78 14.85 -20.15 30.25
N LEU A 79 14.13 -21.29 30.36
CA LEU A 79 14.72 -22.64 30.36
C LEU A 79 14.80 -23.27 28.95
N SER A 80 14.22 -22.67 27.93
CA SER A 80 14.23 -23.18 26.55
C SER A 80 14.23 -22.03 25.54
N LEU A 81 14.70 -22.29 24.31
CA LEU A 81 14.52 -21.31 23.23
C LEU A 81 13.02 -20.98 23.08
N PRO A 82 12.65 -19.69 23.05
CA PRO A 82 11.28 -19.27 22.78
C PRO A 82 10.77 -19.86 21.47
N ARG A 83 9.47 -20.11 21.39
CA ARG A 83 8.83 -20.76 20.24
C ARG A 83 7.97 -19.77 19.49
N VAL A 84 7.78 -20.02 18.19
CA VAL A 84 6.80 -19.32 17.37
C VAL A 84 5.59 -20.22 17.20
N ARG A 85 4.40 -19.73 17.56
CA ARG A 85 3.15 -20.46 17.36
C ARG A 85 2.32 -19.84 16.26
N GLU A 86 1.41 -20.63 15.71
CA GLU A 86 0.47 -20.14 14.70
C GLU A 86 -0.42 -19.00 15.23
N LEU A 87 -0.77 -19.03 16.52
CA LEU A 87 -1.49 -17.94 17.18
C LEU A 87 -0.72 -16.62 17.08
N ASP A 88 0.58 -16.65 17.36
CA ASP A 88 1.40 -15.43 17.41
C ASP A 88 1.53 -14.81 16.01
N ILE A 89 1.61 -15.65 14.97
CA ILE A 89 1.62 -15.18 13.57
C ILE A 89 0.27 -14.57 13.18
N ASN A 90 -0.85 -15.22 13.56
CA ASN A 90 -2.19 -14.70 13.29
C ASN A 90 -2.45 -13.36 14.02
N GLU A 91 -1.88 -13.17 15.22
CA GLU A 91 -1.93 -11.89 15.93
C GLU A 91 -1.17 -10.78 15.18
N VAL A 92 -0.03 -11.10 14.56
CA VAL A 92 0.70 -10.14 13.68
C VAL A 92 -0.19 -9.68 12.53
N PHE A 93 -0.89 -10.60 11.86
CA PHE A 93 -1.79 -10.25 10.76
C PHE A 93 -3.03 -9.49 11.24
N THR A 94 -3.58 -9.86 12.40
CA THR A 94 -4.69 -9.12 13.02
C THR A 94 -4.28 -7.68 13.32
N GLY A 95 -3.07 -7.46 13.84
CA GLY A 95 -2.50 -6.13 14.03
C GLY A 95 -2.32 -5.36 12.72
N ALA A 96 -1.96 -6.05 11.64
CA ALA A 96 -1.85 -5.45 10.30
C ALA A 96 -3.21 -5.01 9.74
N GLU A 97 -4.25 -5.83 9.92
CA GLU A 97 -5.63 -5.53 9.53
C GLU A 97 -6.13 -4.28 10.27
N GLU A 98 -5.89 -4.19 11.58
CA GLU A 98 -6.27 -3.03 12.39
C GLU A 98 -5.50 -1.76 12.01
N GLN A 99 -4.18 -1.85 11.81
CA GLN A 99 -3.36 -0.71 11.37
C GLN A 99 -3.80 -0.20 9.99
N GLY A 100 -4.20 -1.12 9.11
CA GLY A 100 -4.63 -0.84 7.76
C GLY A 100 -6.15 -0.69 7.57
N ARG A 101 -6.95 -0.54 8.64
CA ARG A 101 -8.43 -0.56 8.59
C ARG A 101 -9.03 0.35 7.51
N GLY A 102 -8.42 1.52 7.26
CA GLY A 102 -8.87 2.46 6.23
C GLY A 102 -8.56 2.06 4.77
N LEU A 103 -7.82 0.98 4.56
CA LEU A 103 -7.37 0.49 3.25
C LEU A 103 -8.05 -0.83 2.83
N ASN A 104 -8.88 -1.43 3.69
CA ASN A 104 -9.48 -2.75 3.44
C ASN A 104 -8.42 -3.82 3.08
N ILE A 105 -7.39 -3.95 3.92
CA ILE A 105 -6.24 -4.86 3.70
C ILE A 105 -6.68 -6.28 3.38
N ARG A 106 -7.72 -6.79 4.06
CA ARG A 106 -8.23 -8.13 3.81
C ARG A 106 -8.67 -8.34 2.37
N SER A 107 -9.53 -7.48 1.83
CA SER A 107 -10.12 -7.69 0.49
C SER A 107 -9.27 -7.14 -0.66
N ARG A 108 -8.34 -6.22 -0.39
CA ARG A 108 -7.55 -5.52 -1.42
C ARG A 108 -6.07 -5.78 -1.35
N SER A 109 -5.61 -6.68 -0.49
CA SER A 109 -4.20 -6.96 -0.35
C SER A 109 -3.89 -8.44 -0.20
N ARG A 110 -2.62 -8.78 -0.37
CA ARG A 110 -1.98 -10.02 0.04
C ARG A 110 -0.72 -9.63 0.80
N ILE A 111 -0.66 -9.98 2.08
CA ILE A 111 0.53 -9.89 2.92
C ILE A 111 1.12 -11.29 2.97
N ILE A 112 2.36 -11.44 2.56
CA ILE A 112 3.11 -12.70 2.59
C ILE A 112 4.25 -12.50 3.58
N LEU A 113 4.21 -13.20 4.70
CA LEU A 113 5.25 -13.23 5.71
C LEU A 113 6.06 -14.51 5.53
N SER A 114 7.37 -14.36 5.33
CA SER A 114 8.32 -15.45 5.11
C SER A 114 9.39 -15.45 6.20
N SER A 115 9.78 -16.65 6.66
CA SER A 115 10.99 -16.84 7.45
C SER A 115 12.14 -17.25 6.55
N LEU A 116 13.01 -16.29 6.26
CA LEU A 116 14.25 -16.53 5.56
C LEU A 116 15.31 -16.97 6.57
N GLU A 117 15.92 -18.13 6.33
CA GLU A 117 16.87 -18.77 7.23
C GLU A 117 18.05 -19.34 6.44
N ARG A 118 19.04 -19.91 7.15
CA ARG A 118 20.08 -20.74 6.55
C ARG A 118 19.75 -22.23 6.71
N ASN A 119 19.89 -22.97 5.62
CA ASN A 119 19.75 -24.41 5.62
C ASN A 119 21.03 -25.10 6.17
N LYS A 120 21.03 -26.43 6.20
CA LYS A 120 22.16 -27.24 6.70
C LYS A 120 23.42 -27.17 5.82
N ASP A 121 23.26 -26.85 4.54
CA ASP A 121 24.32 -26.74 3.54
C ASP A 121 24.92 -25.32 3.46
N ASN A 122 24.55 -24.44 4.39
CA ASN A 122 24.89 -23.02 4.42
C ASN A 122 24.30 -22.18 3.28
N GLY A 123 23.32 -22.70 2.54
CA GLY A 123 22.48 -21.92 1.63
C GLY A 123 21.37 -21.17 2.36
N GLN A 124 20.75 -20.23 1.65
CA GLN A 124 19.55 -19.53 2.12
C GLN A 124 18.31 -20.37 1.78
N TRP A 125 17.26 -20.26 2.57
CA TRP A 125 15.98 -20.91 2.27
C TRP A 125 14.80 -20.23 2.94
N ILE A 126 13.62 -20.42 2.36
CA ILE A 126 12.35 -19.98 2.93
C ILE A 126 11.80 -21.12 3.78
N HIS A 127 12.04 -21.09 5.09
CA HIS A 127 11.66 -22.19 5.96
C HIS A 127 10.12 -22.34 6.08
N TRP A 128 9.41 -21.23 6.22
CA TRP A 128 7.96 -21.23 6.23
C TRP A 128 7.40 -19.90 5.71
N GLN A 129 6.17 -19.94 5.23
CA GLN A 129 5.41 -18.76 4.83
C GLN A 129 4.00 -18.79 5.41
N ARG A 130 3.46 -17.61 5.68
CA ARG A 130 2.06 -17.39 6.00
C ARG A 130 1.51 -16.20 5.24
N CYS A 131 0.26 -16.30 4.85
CA CYS A 131 -0.40 -15.32 4.02
C CYS A 131 -1.66 -14.76 4.67
N PHE A 132 -1.91 -13.47 4.43
CA PHE A 132 -3.12 -12.79 4.85
C PHE A 132 -3.68 -11.93 3.73
N GLY A 133 -4.99 -11.97 3.55
CA GLY A 133 -5.72 -11.22 2.53
C GLY A 133 -6.13 -12.07 1.32
N ASP A 134 -7.13 -11.56 0.62
CA ASP A 134 -7.95 -12.28 -0.35
C ASP A 134 -7.40 -12.16 -1.78
N LEU A 135 -6.38 -11.31 -2.02
CA LEU A 135 -5.78 -11.22 -3.36
C LEU A 135 -5.05 -12.53 -3.71
N PRO A 136 -5.37 -13.16 -4.86
CA PRO A 136 -4.76 -14.42 -5.28
C PRO A 136 -3.40 -14.15 -5.94
N VAL A 137 -2.43 -13.74 -5.13
CA VAL A 137 -1.06 -13.44 -5.58
C VAL A 137 -0.09 -14.27 -4.75
N GLU A 138 0.83 -14.94 -5.45
CA GLU A 138 1.93 -15.68 -4.85
C GLU A 138 3.15 -14.79 -4.62
N SER A 139 4.09 -15.28 -3.80
CA SER A 139 5.33 -14.55 -3.55
C SER A 139 6.16 -14.42 -4.82
N THR A 140 6.77 -13.25 -5.02
CA THR A 140 7.71 -13.06 -6.14
C THR A 140 9.04 -13.77 -5.89
N PHE A 141 9.32 -14.17 -4.63
CA PHE A 141 10.63 -14.64 -4.19
C PHE A 141 10.71 -16.16 -3.96
N GLY A 142 9.61 -16.89 -4.18
CA GLY A 142 9.54 -18.33 -3.98
C GLY A 142 8.56 -18.75 -2.88
N ASP A 143 8.37 -20.06 -2.79
CA ASP A 143 7.44 -20.71 -1.88
C ASP A 143 8.15 -21.23 -0.61
N ALA A 144 7.37 -21.58 0.41
CA ALA A 144 7.90 -22.28 1.57
C ALA A 144 8.58 -23.59 1.16
N GLY A 145 9.82 -23.80 1.59
CA GLY A 145 10.69 -24.91 1.23
C GLY A 145 11.73 -24.57 0.14
N ASP A 146 11.59 -23.45 -0.57
CA ASP A 146 12.56 -23.07 -1.58
C ASP A 146 13.94 -22.83 -0.96
N GLY A 147 14.95 -23.51 -1.52
CA GLY A 147 16.32 -23.48 -1.02
C GLY A 147 16.60 -24.44 0.15
N GLU A 148 15.69 -25.35 0.51
CA GLU A 148 15.88 -26.28 1.65
C GLU A 148 17.21 -27.06 1.61
N THR A 149 17.75 -27.30 0.40
CA THR A 149 19.06 -27.93 0.20
C THR A 149 19.95 -27.15 -0.77
N GLY A 150 21.26 -27.33 -0.64
CA GLY A 150 22.27 -26.67 -1.47
C GLY A 150 22.39 -25.16 -1.21
N THR A 151 22.96 -24.42 -2.15
CA THR A 151 23.28 -22.99 -2.01
C THR A 151 22.78 -22.14 -3.19
N ALA A 152 21.83 -22.68 -3.98
CA ALA A 152 21.37 -22.05 -5.21
C ALA A 152 20.38 -20.90 -4.97
N PHE A 153 19.63 -20.94 -3.86
CA PHE A 153 18.73 -19.86 -3.48
C PHE A 153 19.54 -18.67 -2.94
N PRO A 154 19.49 -17.50 -3.58
CA PRO A 154 20.36 -16.37 -3.26
C PRO A 154 19.90 -15.58 -2.03
N GLY A 155 18.63 -15.71 -1.63
CA GLY A 155 17.97 -14.89 -0.62
C GLY A 155 16.69 -14.25 -1.17
N MET A 156 16.13 -13.28 -0.44
CA MET A 156 14.87 -12.61 -0.82
C MET A 156 15.09 -11.12 -1.05
N GLY A 157 14.49 -10.57 -2.11
CA GLY A 157 14.61 -9.16 -2.47
C GLY A 157 14.89 -8.96 -3.96
N PRO A 158 15.00 -7.70 -4.42
CA PRO A 158 15.36 -7.41 -5.80
C PRO A 158 16.67 -8.09 -6.18
N ALA A 159 16.77 -8.52 -7.44
CA ALA A 159 17.99 -9.13 -7.96
C ALA A 159 19.21 -8.24 -7.64
N SER A 160 20.30 -8.85 -7.15
CA SER A 160 21.53 -8.20 -6.67
C SER A 160 21.42 -7.35 -5.40
N GLN A 161 20.27 -7.37 -4.73
CA GLN A 161 20.02 -6.69 -3.44
C GLN A 161 19.27 -7.63 -2.48
N GLU A 162 19.57 -8.93 -2.57
CA GLU A 162 18.95 -9.95 -1.75
C GLU A 162 19.34 -9.79 -0.28
N VAL A 163 18.33 -9.84 0.57
CA VAL A 163 18.52 -10.00 2.01
C VAL A 163 18.87 -11.46 2.26
N THR A 164 19.83 -11.70 3.15
CA THR A 164 20.26 -13.03 3.57
C THR A 164 20.21 -13.14 5.09
N ALA A 165 19.83 -14.31 5.58
CA ALA A 165 19.80 -14.61 6.99
C ALA A 165 21.19 -15.01 7.51
N PRO A 166 21.60 -14.49 8.69
CA PRO A 166 22.78 -14.98 9.40
C PRO A 166 22.61 -16.44 9.87
N PHE A 167 23.73 -17.10 10.19
CA PHE A 167 23.68 -18.45 10.76
C PHE A 167 22.99 -18.46 12.13
N GLY A 168 22.11 -19.44 12.36
CA GLY A 168 21.39 -19.60 13.62
C GLY A 168 20.40 -18.47 13.93
N SER A 169 20.03 -17.69 12.92
CA SER A 169 19.08 -16.59 13.02
C SER A 169 18.12 -16.63 11.82
N ALA A 170 17.08 -15.80 11.86
CA ALA A 170 16.10 -15.67 10.81
C ALA A 170 15.86 -14.21 10.45
N VAL A 171 15.51 -13.96 9.19
CA VAL A 171 14.99 -12.69 8.70
C VAL A 171 13.50 -12.86 8.44
N MET A 172 12.69 -12.05 9.10
CA MET A 172 11.27 -11.93 8.78
C MET A 172 11.13 -11.03 7.56
N PHE A 173 10.86 -11.65 6.41
CA PHE A 173 10.70 -10.97 5.14
C PHE A 173 9.21 -10.87 4.81
N VAL A 174 8.73 -9.67 4.58
CA VAL A 174 7.34 -9.38 4.26
C VAL A 174 7.24 -8.82 2.86
N GLU A 175 6.34 -9.39 2.08
CA GLU A 175 5.90 -8.86 0.79
C GLU A 175 4.43 -8.49 0.89
N ILE A 176 4.10 -7.22 0.65
CA ILE A 176 2.71 -6.77 0.58
C ILE A 176 2.40 -6.37 -0.86
N VAL A 177 1.32 -6.95 -1.38
CA VAL A 177 0.71 -6.60 -2.66
C VAL A 177 -0.63 -5.97 -2.37
N TYR A 178 -0.87 -4.76 -2.86
CA TYR A 178 -2.10 -4.02 -2.61
C TYR A 178 -2.70 -3.50 -3.92
N GLN A 179 -3.99 -3.76 -4.14
CA GLN A 179 -4.73 -3.25 -5.28
C GLN A 179 -5.29 -1.86 -4.96
N TYR A 180 -4.69 -0.83 -5.56
CA TYR A 180 -5.02 0.56 -5.32
C TYR A 180 -6.49 0.89 -5.67
N GLN A 181 -7.12 1.75 -4.86
CA GLN A 181 -8.46 2.28 -5.13
C GLN A 181 -8.37 3.77 -5.47
N PRO A 182 -8.70 4.15 -6.71
CA PRO A 182 -8.81 5.54 -7.11
C PRO A 182 -9.91 6.30 -6.36
N LEU A 183 -9.69 7.59 -6.10
CA LEU A 183 -10.71 8.49 -5.54
C LEU A 183 -11.58 9.09 -6.64
N ALA A 184 -10.97 9.42 -7.78
CA ALA A 184 -11.65 10.09 -8.88
C ALA A 184 -11.35 9.42 -10.23
N PHE A 185 -12.32 9.53 -11.15
CA PHE A 185 -12.21 9.05 -12.54
C PHE A 185 -11.93 7.56 -12.72
N GLY A 186 -12.24 6.72 -11.73
CA GLY A 186 -12.16 5.26 -11.83
C GLY A 186 -10.80 4.81 -12.38
N ASN A 187 -10.81 4.08 -13.50
CA ASN A 187 -9.61 3.48 -14.10
C ASN A 187 -8.81 4.43 -15.02
N TRP A 188 -8.88 5.76 -14.88
CA TRP A 188 -8.09 6.66 -15.73
C TRP A 188 -6.57 6.40 -15.63
N LEU A 189 -6.08 6.02 -14.45
CA LEU A 189 -4.69 5.57 -14.22
C LEU A 189 -4.46 4.07 -14.48
N GLY A 190 -5.49 3.35 -14.92
CA GLY A 190 -5.52 1.89 -15.01
C GLY A 190 -5.52 1.19 -13.65
N PRO A 191 -5.59 -0.15 -13.63
CA PRO A 191 -5.36 -0.91 -12.40
C PRO A 191 -3.92 -0.68 -11.94
N ARG A 192 -3.76 -0.18 -10.70
CA ARG A 192 -2.44 0.03 -10.08
C ARG A 192 -2.28 -0.93 -8.93
N THR A 193 -1.22 -1.72 -8.98
CA THR A 193 -0.80 -2.58 -7.88
C THR A 193 0.39 -1.94 -7.20
N ILE A 194 0.31 -1.79 -5.89
CA ILE A 194 1.41 -1.32 -5.05
C ILE A 194 2.06 -2.58 -4.46
N ARG A 195 3.36 -2.75 -4.68
CA ARG A 195 4.15 -3.81 -4.06
C ARG A 195 5.18 -3.17 -3.14
N SER A 196 5.25 -3.63 -1.91
CA SER A 196 6.23 -3.18 -0.93
C SER A 196 6.84 -4.37 -0.22
N THR A 197 8.15 -4.34 -0.02
CA THR A 197 8.88 -5.35 0.74
C THR A 197 9.47 -4.74 2.00
N ALA A 198 9.54 -5.50 3.08
CA ALA A 198 10.19 -5.12 4.32
C ALA A 198 10.88 -6.34 4.93
N ALA A 199 12.00 -6.12 5.62
CA ALA A 199 12.76 -7.20 6.24
C ALA A 199 13.34 -6.76 7.59
N TYR A 200 13.19 -7.60 8.61
CA TYR A 200 13.84 -7.42 9.91
C TYR A 200 14.47 -8.73 10.37
N ASN A 201 15.70 -8.67 10.88
CA ASN A 201 16.27 -9.77 11.65
C ASN A 201 15.44 -10.01 12.91
N ILE A 202 15.28 -11.28 13.30
CA ILE A 202 14.73 -11.60 14.62
C ILE A 202 15.56 -10.92 15.71
N ARG A 203 14.88 -10.43 16.75
CA ARG A 203 15.54 -9.67 17.82
C ARG A 203 16.17 -10.55 18.88
N GLU A 204 15.53 -11.68 19.16
CA GLU A 204 15.96 -12.66 20.14
C GLU A 204 16.08 -14.03 19.49
N ALA A 205 17.06 -14.81 19.93
CA ALA A 205 17.21 -16.19 19.48
C ALA A 205 15.95 -16.99 19.88
N ARG A 206 15.43 -17.77 18.96
CA ARG A 206 14.23 -18.57 19.13
C ARG A 206 14.40 -19.92 18.43
N ASP A 207 13.51 -20.84 18.73
CA ASP A 207 13.46 -22.13 18.06
C ASP A 207 13.08 -21.94 16.60
N LEU A 208 13.98 -22.34 15.71
CA LEU A 208 13.84 -22.26 14.25
C LEU A 208 13.55 -23.64 13.65
N THR A 209 13.19 -24.65 14.44
CA THR A 209 12.95 -26.00 13.92
C THR A 209 11.58 -26.19 13.30
N GLN A 210 10.56 -25.48 13.81
CA GLN A 210 9.18 -25.60 13.33
C GLN A 210 8.29 -24.46 13.87
N ILE A 211 7.13 -24.29 13.24
CA ILE A 211 6.01 -23.52 13.80
C ILE A 211 5.14 -24.43 14.66
N TYR A 212 4.86 -24.00 15.88
CA TYR A 212 4.05 -24.75 16.83
C TYR A 212 2.55 -24.49 16.63
N SER A 213 1.76 -25.56 16.54
CA SER A 213 0.30 -25.45 16.47
C SER A 213 -0.30 -24.96 17.79
N SER A 214 -1.30 -24.09 17.71
CA SER A 214 -2.11 -23.66 18.87
C SER A 214 -3.51 -24.29 18.81
N PRO A 215 -4.05 -24.84 19.91
CA PRO A 215 -5.40 -25.41 19.92
C PRO A 215 -6.46 -24.39 19.46
N GLY A 216 -7.29 -24.76 18.49
CA GLY A 216 -8.37 -23.91 17.97
C GLY A 216 -7.92 -22.81 17.01
N VAL A 217 -6.65 -22.81 16.58
CA VAL A 217 -6.11 -21.81 15.65
C VAL A 217 -5.82 -22.45 14.30
N THR A 218 -6.45 -21.93 13.24
CA THR A 218 -6.19 -22.34 11.86
C THR A 218 -4.92 -21.67 11.33
N PRO A 219 -3.99 -22.42 10.70
CA PRO A 219 -2.84 -21.82 10.05
C PRO A 219 -3.19 -20.89 8.89
N SER A 220 -2.54 -19.74 8.83
CA SER A 220 -2.70 -18.76 7.75
C SER A 220 -1.88 -19.18 6.52
N THR A 221 -2.20 -20.31 5.92
CA THR A 221 -1.46 -20.84 4.76
C THR A 221 -1.59 -19.91 3.55
N CYS A 222 -0.48 -19.76 2.83
CA CYS A 222 -0.51 -19.40 1.43
C CYS A 222 -1.08 -20.61 0.65
#